data_AF-A0AAI9IZM1-F1
#
_entry.id   AF-A0AAI9IZM1-F1
#
_cell.length_a   1.000
_cell.length_b   1.000
_cell.length_c   1.000
_cell.angle_alpha   90.00
_cell.angle_beta   90.00
_cell.angle_gamma   90.00
#
_symmetry.space_group_name_H-M   'P 1'
#
loop_
_entity.id
_entity.type
_entity.pdbx_description
1 polymer ?
#
loop_
_entity_poly.entity_id
_entity_poly.type
_entity_poly.pdbx_seq_one_letter_code
_entity_poly.pdbx_strand_id
1 'polypeptide(L)'
;MRKFLANLSIRGSLLGVLAFFSFMLVVGAALGVLSLRVSNDTLQGVKQTQDVADAMDRVVNSYKDALNGLGRAAASHYGAIVSAIGQPVQVEQGLGSEAAGLLQRAKASLNRAETEYEYYKGLARPASAADSLKEVENAFEALVGQGLHPLAAALEKGDISAASEEQSSGIEQVNRAVSQMDEVTQQNAALVEEAAAAAGSLQEQAQRLAEAVAVFKINTGEVIEVPAHQLGSRQAPGAREAALARDDALALGH
;
A
#
# COMPACT_ATOMS: atom_id res chain seq x y z
N MET A 1 -4.13 -26.91 48.28
CA MET A 1 -3.75 -26.71 46.87
C MET A 1 -2.30 -27.09 46.53
N ARG A 2 -1.31 -26.99 47.44
CA ARG A 2 0.10 -27.36 47.16
C ARG A 2 0.39 -28.86 46.88
N LYS A 3 -0.52 -29.79 47.20
CA LYS A 3 -0.31 -31.25 47.01
C LYS A 3 -0.89 -31.83 45.73
N PHE A 4 -1.62 -31.05 44.91
CA PHE A 4 -2.23 -31.53 43.67
C PHE A 4 -1.24 -31.59 42.49
N LEU A 5 -0.12 -30.87 42.59
CA LEU A 5 0.94 -30.83 41.57
C LEU A 5 2.06 -31.85 41.80
N ALA A 6 2.03 -32.61 42.92
CA ALA A 6 3.13 -33.49 43.31
C ALA A 6 3.00 -34.94 42.79
N ASN A 7 1.86 -35.30 42.19
CA ASN A 7 1.56 -36.68 41.77
C ASN A 7 1.19 -36.82 40.28
N LEU A 8 1.39 -35.77 39.47
CA LEU A 8 1.44 -35.98 38.02
C LEU A 8 2.70 -36.79 37.75
N SER A 9 2.54 -38.08 37.47
CA SER A 9 3.53 -38.90 36.78
C SER A 9 4.23 -38.03 35.75
N ILE A 10 5.56 -37.97 35.77
CA ILE A 10 6.38 -37.13 34.89
C ILE A 10 5.86 -37.14 33.43
N ARG A 11 5.30 -38.28 33.00
CA ARG A 11 4.62 -38.48 31.71
C ARG A 11 3.38 -37.59 31.50
N GLY A 12 2.50 -37.45 32.48
CA GLY A 12 1.31 -36.58 32.42
C GLY A 12 1.65 -35.09 32.41
N SER A 13 2.71 -34.70 33.12
CA SER A 13 3.27 -33.34 33.03
C SER A 13 3.87 -33.08 31.66
N LEU A 14 4.64 -34.03 31.10
CA LEU A 14 5.23 -33.93 29.75
C LEU A 14 4.17 -33.84 28.65
N LEU A 15 3.13 -34.68 28.71
CA LEU A 15 2.00 -34.64 27.79
C LEU A 15 1.22 -33.32 27.88
N GLY A 16 1.03 -32.79 29.09
CA GLY A 16 0.38 -31.49 29.29
C GLY A 16 1.19 -30.33 28.70
N VAL A 17 2.51 -30.35 28.88
CA VAL A 17 3.41 -29.35 28.29
C VAL A 17 3.42 -29.45 26.76
N LEU A 18 3.50 -30.68 26.20
CA LEU A 18 3.46 -30.90 24.76
C LEU A 18 2.14 -30.42 24.14
N ALA A 19 1.01 -30.75 24.77
CA ALA A 19 -0.31 -30.31 24.31
C ALA A 19 -0.44 -28.78 24.34
N PHE A 20 0.08 -28.12 25.39
CA PHE A 20 0.11 -26.67 25.49
C PHE A 20 0.98 -26.05 24.37
N PHE A 21 2.16 -26.59 24.10
CA PHE A 21 3.03 -26.11 23.02
C PHE A 21 2.42 -26.32 21.63
N SER A 22 1.82 -27.49 21.36
CA SER A 22 1.09 -27.73 20.10
C SER A 22 -0.06 -26.75 19.92
N PHE A 23 -0.84 -26.48 20.97
CA PHE A 23 -1.92 -25.50 20.92
C PHE A 23 -1.37 -24.09 20.62
N MET A 24 -0.31 -23.68 21.32
CA MET A 24 0.28 -22.35 21.13
C MET A 24 0.89 -22.18 19.74
N LEU A 25 1.48 -23.24 19.18
CA LEU A 25 2.02 -23.25 17.81
C LEU A 25 0.89 -23.08 16.78
N VAL A 26 -0.23 -23.78 16.95
CA VAL A 26 -1.40 -23.64 16.05
C VAL A 26 -1.99 -22.23 16.13
N VAL A 27 -2.15 -21.68 17.33
CA VAL A 27 -2.64 -20.31 17.52
C VAL A 27 -1.67 -19.29 16.92
N GLY A 28 -0.36 -19.43 17.18
CA GLY A 28 0.67 -18.57 16.60
C GLY A 28 0.71 -18.63 15.07
N ALA A 29 0.57 -19.83 14.49
CA ALA A 29 0.48 -20.00 13.04
C ALA A 29 -0.80 -19.36 12.46
N ALA A 30 -1.95 -19.52 13.13
CA ALA A 30 -3.20 -18.91 12.72
C ALA A 30 -3.13 -17.37 12.76
N LEU A 31 -2.56 -16.80 13.83
CA LEU A 31 -2.33 -15.35 13.94
C LEU A 31 -1.32 -14.85 12.91
N GLY A 32 -0.26 -15.62 12.64
CA GLY A 32 0.72 -15.28 11.60
C GLY A 32 0.09 -15.23 10.20
N VAL A 33 -0.75 -16.22 9.85
CA VAL A 33 -1.47 -16.24 8.57
C VAL A 33 -2.48 -15.10 8.47
N LEU A 34 -3.21 -14.80 9.56
CA LEU A 34 -4.14 -13.66 9.59
C LEU A 34 -3.40 -12.33 9.42
N SER A 35 -2.27 -12.16 10.09
CA SER A 35 -1.42 -10.98 9.97
C SER A 35 -0.90 -10.80 8.53
N LEU A 36 -0.41 -11.86 7.90
CA LEU A 36 0.04 -11.82 6.50
C LEU A 36 -1.08 -11.43 5.53
N ARG A 37 -2.30 -11.93 5.75
CA ARG A 37 -3.46 -11.54 4.93
C ARG A 37 -3.76 -10.05 5.07
N VAL A 38 -3.86 -9.56 6.31
CA VAL A 38 -4.09 -8.13 6.58
C VAL A 38 -2.99 -7.27 5.95
N SER A 39 -1.72 -7.66 6.10
CA SER A 39 -0.60 -6.94 5.50
C SER A 39 -0.67 -6.90 3.98
N ASN A 40 -1.04 -8.02 3.34
CA ASN A 40 -1.19 -8.09 1.89
C ASN A 40 -2.37 -7.24 1.39
N ASP A 41 -3.49 -7.24 2.10
CA ASP A 41 -4.66 -6.41 1.76
C ASP A 41 -4.33 -4.91 1.90
N THR A 42 -3.61 -4.52 2.96
CA THR A 42 -3.14 -3.15 3.14
C THR A 42 -2.17 -2.73 2.02
N LEU A 43 -1.20 -3.58 1.66
CA LEU A 43 -0.27 -3.30 0.58
C LEU A 43 -0.98 -3.16 -0.78
N GLN A 44 -2.02 -3.96 -1.03
CA GLN A 44 -2.85 -3.79 -2.23
C GLN A 44 -3.61 -2.47 -2.21
N GLY A 45 -4.18 -2.07 -1.08
CA GLY A 45 -4.87 -0.78 -0.93
C GLY A 45 -3.92 0.41 -1.15
N VAL A 46 -2.71 0.34 -0.61
CA VAL A 46 -1.64 1.34 -0.83
C VAL A 46 -1.30 1.45 -2.31
N LYS A 47 -1.07 0.32 -2.98
CA LYS A 47 -0.75 0.31 -4.42
C LYS A 47 -1.88 0.88 -5.27
N GLN A 48 -3.13 0.51 -4.99
CA GLN A 48 -4.29 1.05 -5.70
C GLN A 48 -4.37 2.57 -5.56
N THR A 49 -4.17 3.08 -4.35
CA THR A 49 -4.22 4.52 -4.10
C THR A 49 -3.05 5.25 -4.78
N GLN A 50 -1.86 4.63 -4.84
CA GLN A 50 -0.72 5.16 -5.56
C GLN A 50 -0.95 5.22 -7.08
N ASP A 51 -1.45 4.12 -7.68
CA ASP A 51 -1.75 4.06 -9.12
C ASP A 51 -2.77 5.16 -9.51
N VAL A 52 -3.78 5.37 -8.65
CA VAL A 52 -4.80 6.41 -8.80
C VAL A 52 -4.21 7.81 -8.70
N ALA A 53 -3.36 8.08 -7.70
CA ALA A 53 -2.70 9.37 -7.53
C ALA A 53 -1.79 9.71 -8.72
N ASP A 54 -0.96 8.76 -9.14
CA ASP A 54 -0.06 8.92 -10.29
C ASP A 54 -0.83 9.19 -11.60
N ALA A 55 -1.99 8.53 -11.78
CA ALA A 55 -2.85 8.78 -12.92
C ALA A 55 -3.50 10.16 -12.86
N MET A 56 -3.94 10.60 -11.68
CA MET A 56 -4.52 11.92 -11.48
C MET A 56 -3.49 13.02 -11.79
N ASP A 57 -2.25 12.87 -11.32
CA ASP A 57 -1.16 13.80 -11.63
C ASP A 57 -0.94 13.97 -13.12
N ARG A 58 -0.98 12.86 -13.89
CA ARG A 58 -0.85 12.93 -15.36
C ARG A 58 -2.01 13.71 -15.97
N VAL A 59 -3.25 13.37 -15.60
CA VAL A 59 -4.47 14.04 -16.07
C VAL A 59 -4.39 15.56 -15.82
N VAL A 60 -4.08 15.96 -14.58
CA VAL A 60 -3.99 17.37 -14.20
C VAL A 60 -2.88 18.09 -14.95
N ASN A 61 -1.71 17.46 -15.14
CA ASN A 61 -0.60 18.07 -15.88
C ASN A 61 -0.91 18.24 -17.37
N SER A 62 -1.46 17.21 -18.04
CA SER A 62 -1.88 17.31 -19.43
C SER A 62 -2.99 18.37 -19.62
N TYR A 63 -3.87 18.50 -18.64
CA TYR A 63 -4.90 19.52 -18.62
C TYR A 63 -4.30 20.94 -18.47
N LYS A 64 -3.36 21.14 -17.54
CA LYS A 64 -2.60 22.40 -17.37
C LYS A 64 -1.91 22.80 -18.67
N ASP A 65 -1.31 21.85 -19.37
CA ASP A 65 -0.67 22.07 -20.68
C ASP A 65 -1.68 22.53 -21.74
N ALA A 66 -2.86 21.92 -21.78
CA ALA A 66 -3.94 22.31 -22.69
C ALA A 66 -4.44 23.74 -22.40
N LEU A 67 -4.68 24.07 -21.13
CA LEU A 67 -5.10 25.40 -20.69
C LEU A 67 -4.08 26.47 -21.10
N ASN A 68 -2.80 26.25 -20.78
CA ASN A 68 -1.72 27.17 -21.14
C ASN A 68 -1.57 27.32 -22.66
N GLY A 69 -1.73 26.23 -23.41
CA GLY A 69 -1.72 26.23 -24.86
C GLY A 69 -2.85 27.06 -25.45
N LEU A 70 -4.07 26.88 -24.95
CA LEU A 70 -5.25 27.64 -25.38
C LEU A 70 -5.12 29.13 -25.04
N GLY A 71 -4.62 29.46 -23.84
CA GLY A 71 -4.37 30.84 -23.45
C GLY A 71 -3.36 31.54 -24.37
N ARG A 72 -2.28 30.85 -24.77
CA ARG A 72 -1.30 31.36 -25.74
C ARG A 72 -1.89 31.52 -27.13
N ALA A 73 -2.71 30.56 -27.59
CA ALA A 73 -3.39 30.63 -28.87
C ALA A 73 -4.34 31.84 -28.94
N ALA A 74 -5.13 32.05 -27.88
CA ALA A 74 -6.02 33.20 -27.75
C ALA A 74 -5.26 34.53 -27.78
N ALA A 75 -4.17 34.64 -27.00
CA ALA A 75 -3.35 35.86 -26.98
C ALA A 75 -2.70 36.16 -28.34
N SER A 76 -2.19 35.14 -29.05
CA SER A 76 -1.64 35.29 -30.40
C SER A 76 -2.71 35.76 -31.40
N HIS A 77 -3.90 35.17 -31.36
CA HIS A 77 -5.01 35.57 -32.22
C HIS A 77 -5.44 37.02 -31.97
N TYR A 78 -5.59 37.41 -30.70
CA TYR A 78 -5.93 38.77 -30.31
C TYR A 78 -4.87 39.78 -30.77
N GLY A 79 -3.58 39.46 -30.60
CA GLY A 79 -2.47 40.31 -31.06
C GLY A 79 -2.53 40.56 -32.57
N ALA A 80 -2.79 39.53 -33.37
CA ALA A 80 -2.92 39.66 -34.82
C ALA A 80 -4.05 40.61 -35.23
N ILE A 81 -5.21 40.54 -34.56
CA ILE A 81 -6.36 41.41 -34.83
C ILE A 81 -6.06 42.85 -34.46
N VAL A 82 -5.51 43.11 -33.28
CA VAL A 82 -5.14 44.46 -32.83
C VAL A 82 -4.13 45.09 -33.80
N SER A 83 -3.20 44.30 -34.32
CA SER A 83 -2.20 44.73 -35.31
C SER A 83 -2.82 45.12 -36.65
N ALA A 84 -3.94 44.48 -37.01
CA ALA A 84 -4.68 44.74 -38.24
C ALA A 84 -5.60 45.98 -38.15
N ILE A 85 -5.87 46.51 -36.94
CA ILE A 85 -6.67 47.73 -36.76
C ILE A 85 -5.96 48.90 -37.45
N GLY A 86 -6.62 49.49 -38.46
CA GLY A 86 -6.10 50.64 -39.19
C GLY A 86 -5.15 50.30 -40.35
N GLN A 87 -4.93 49.02 -40.65
CA GLN A 87 -4.23 48.59 -41.86
C GLN A 87 -5.21 48.05 -42.93
N PRO A 88 -4.94 48.25 -44.23
CA PRO A 88 -5.72 47.63 -45.31
C PRO A 88 -5.31 46.15 -45.44
N VAL A 89 -5.66 45.34 -44.45
CA VAL A 89 -5.37 43.91 -44.43
C VAL A 89 -6.63 43.17 -44.85
N GLN A 90 -6.51 42.21 -45.77
CA GLN A 90 -7.52 41.17 -45.95
C GLN A 90 -7.51 40.37 -44.64
N VAL A 91 -8.48 40.64 -43.77
CA VAL A 91 -8.65 39.85 -42.54
C VAL A 91 -8.87 38.41 -43.01
N GLU A 92 -7.85 37.56 -42.83
CA GLU A 92 -7.95 36.13 -43.09
C GLU A 92 -9.15 35.62 -42.27
N GLN A 93 -10.12 34.99 -42.92
CA GLN A 93 -11.24 34.40 -42.21
C GLN A 93 -10.72 33.23 -41.37
N GLY A 94 -10.52 33.45 -40.06
CA GLY A 94 -10.10 32.43 -39.12
C GLY A 94 -8.85 32.79 -38.31
N LEU A 95 -8.25 31.79 -37.65
CA LEU A 95 -7.01 31.98 -36.90
C LEU A 95 -5.82 32.18 -37.84
N GLY A 96 -4.93 33.12 -37.50
CA GLY A 96 -3.61 33.20 -38.12
C GLY A 96 -2.76 31.94 -37.86
N SER A 97 -1.78 31.68 -38.74
CA SER A 97 -0.99 30.44 -38.74
C SER A 97 -0.29 30.11 -37.41
N GLU A 98 0.20 31.13 -36.69
CA GLU A 98 0.80 30.96 -35.36
C GLU A 98 -0.23 30.50 -34.32
N ALA A 99 -1.36 31.21 -34.23
CA ALA A 99 -2.44 30.89 -33.32
C ALA A 99 -3.05 29.51 -33.63
N ALA A 100 -3.18 29.14 -34.91
CA ALA A 100 -3.62 27.82 -35.33
C ALA A 100 -2.64 26.72 -34.88
N GLY A 101 -1.32 26.94 -35.01
CA GLY A 101 -0.30 25.99 -34.53
C GLY A 101 -0.24 25.86 -33.01
N LEU A 102 -0.56 26.92 -32.27
CA LEU A 102 -0.72 26.87 -30.81
C LEU A 102 -1.99 26.10 -30.41
N LEU A 103 -3.12 26.41 -31.06
CA LEU A 103 -4.40 25.72 -30.84
C LEU A 103 -4.27 24.21 -31.11
N GLN A 104 -3.59 23.82 -32.20
CA GLN A 104 -3.40 22.42 -32.53
C GLN A 104 -2.60 21.67 -31.44
N ARG A 105 -1.55 22.30 -30.89
CA ARG A 105 -0.80 21.72 -29.77
C ARG A 105 -1.64 21.63 -28.50
N ALA A 106 -2.43 22.66 -28.22
CA ALA A 106 -3.33 22.66 -27.06
C ALA A 106 -4.39 21.56 -27.15
N LYS A 107 -5.00 21.37 -28.33
CA LYS A 107 -5.94 20.26 -28.61
C LYS A 107 -5.27 18.89 -28.44
N ALA A 108 -4.00 18.75 -28.84
CA ALA A 108 -3.25 17.52 -28.61
C ALA A 108 -3.04 17.23 -27.11
N SER A 109 -2.73 18.25 -26.30
CA SER A 109 -2.65 18.12 -24.85
C SER A 109 -4.01 17.79 -24.22
N LEU A 110 -5.10 18.39 -24.72
CA LEU A 110 -6.46 18.08 -24.26
C LEU A 110 -6.82 16.62 -24.52
N ASN A 111 -6.60 16.12 -25.75
CA ASN A 111 -6.83 14.71 -26.09
C ASN A 111 -5.97 13.75 -25.23
N ARG A 112 -4.74 14.16 -24.89
CA ARG A 112 -3.89 13.39 -23.97
C ARG A 112 -4.52 13.35 -22.57
N ALA A 113 -4.96 14.49 -22.03
CA ALA A 113 -5.62 14.55 -20.73
C ALA A 113 -6.86 13.67 -20.68
N GLU A 114 -7.67 13.65 -21.74
CA GLU A 114 -8.84 12.77 -21.85
C GLU A 114 -8.45 11.29 -21.87
N THR A 115 -7.41 10.94 -22.62
CA THR A 115 -6.90 9.56 -22.68
C THR A 115 -6.40 9.09 -21.31
N GLU A 116 -5.66 9.96 -20.60
CA GLU A 116 -5.19 9.71 -19.25
C GLU A 116 -6.35 9.62 -18.25
N TYR A 117 -7.42 10.39 -18.46
CA TYR A 117 -8.61 10.35 -17.63
C TYR A 117 -9.40 9.05 -17.82
N GLU A 118 -9.49 8.54 -19.04
CA GLU A 118 -10.07 7.21 -19.29
C GLU A 118 -9.24 6.10 -18.63
N TYR A 119 -7.91 6.20 -18.69
CA TYR A 119 -7.03 5.28 -17.96
C TYR A 119 -7.28 5.35 -16.44
N TYR A 120 -7.33 6.56 -15.89
CA TYR A 120 -7.63 6.81 -14.48
C TYR A 120 -8.97 6.18 -14.04
N LYS A 121 -10.04 6.35 -14.83
CA LYS A 121 -11.36 5.74 -14.54
C LYS A 121 -11.34 4.22 -14.54
N GLY A 122 -10.43 3.60 -15.30
CA GLY A 122 -10.26 2.15 -15.36
C GLY A 122 -9.50 1.53 -14.19
N LEU A 123 -8.91 2.34 -13.30
CA LEU A 123 -8.14 1.83 -12.17
C LEU A 123 -9.02 1.27 -11.06
N ALA A 124 -8.49 0.27 -10.35
CA ALA A 124 -9.12 -0.25 -9.14
C ALA A 124 -9.11 0.82 -8.05
N ARG A 125 -10.27 1.05 -7.41
CA ARG A 125 -10.47 2.15 -6.46
C ARG A 125 -10.54 1.65 -5.02
N PRO A 126 -9.77 2.22 -4.09
CA PRO A 126 -9.93 1.93 -2.68
C PRO A 126 -11.26 2.52 -2.18
N ALA A 127 -12.05 1.71 -1.47
CA ALA A 127 -13.36 2.14 -0.96
C ALA A 127 -13.26 3.36 -0.03
N SER A 128 -12.13 3.51 0.67
CA SER A 128 -11.86 4.64 1.57
C SER A 128 -11.71 5.99 0.87
N ALA A 129 -11.40 6.02 -0.43
CA ALA A 129 -11.19 7.27 -1.18
C ALA A 129 -12.33 7.57 -2.18
N ALA A 130 -13.38 6.74 -2.21
CA ALA A 130 -14.41 6.83 -3.25
C ALA A 130 -15.08 8.21 -3.35
N ASP A 131 -15.39 8.83 -2.21
CA ASP A 131 -16.04 10.14 -2.17
C ASP A 131 -15.10 11.26 -2.64
N SER A 132 -13.85 11.26 -2.18
CA SER A 132 -12.84 12.24 -2.59
C SER A 132 -12.51 12.13 -4.08
N LEU A 133 -12.38 10.91 -4.61
CA LEU A 133 -12.15 10.69 -6.04
C LEU A 133 -13.33 11.17 -6.89
N LYS A 134 -14.56 10.98 -6.40
CA LYS A 134 -15.76 11.48 -7.08
C LYS A 134 -15.82 13.01 -7.12
N GLU A 135 -15.35 13.68 -6.07
CA GLU A 135 -15.27 15.14 -6.05
C GLU A 135 -14.28 15.66 -7.11
N VAL A 136 -13.11 15.02 -7.21
CA VAL A 136 -12.12 15.37 -8.25
C VAL A 136 -12.67 15.10 -9.65
N GLU A 137 -13.36 13.97 -9.86
CA GLU A 137 -14.00 13.65 -11.15
C GLU A 137 -15.01 14.70 -11.58
N ASN A 138 -15.93 15.07 -10.68
CA ASN A 138 -16.93 16.10 -10.98
C ASN A 138 -16.27 17.43 -11.34
N ALA A 139 -15.21 17.80 -10.61
CA ALA A 139 -14.47 19.03 -10.89
C ALA A 139 -13.74 18.94 -12.25
N PHE A 140 -13.18 17.79 -12.61
CA PHE A 140 -12.47 17.59 -13.88
C PHE A 140 -13.43 17.61 -15.07
N GLU A 141 -14.58 16.94 -14.95
CA GLU A 141 -15.61 16.94 -15.96
C GLU A 141 -16.19 18.34 -16.21
N ALA A 142 -16.39 19.12 -15.13
CA ALA A 142 -16.78 20.52 -15.25
C ALA A 142 -15.69 21.35 -15.98
N LEU A 143 -14.42 21.15 -15.60
CA LEU A 143 -13.25 21.80 -16.21
C LEU A 143 -13.18 21.58 -17.73
N VAL A 144 -13.29 20.33 -18.14
CA VAL A 144 -13.14 19.91 -19.54
C VAL A 144 -14.38 20.29 -20.33
N GLY A 145 -15.57 19.98 -19.81
CA GLY A 145 -16.85 20.18 -20.51
C GLY A 145 -17.29 21.64 -20.60
N GLN A 146 -17.02 22.45 -19.57
CA GLN A 146 -17.43 23.86 -19.51
C GLN A 146 -16.28 24.84 -19.77
N GLY A 147 -15.03 24.40 -19.64
CA GLY A 147 -13.85 25.26 -19.81
C GLY A 147 -13.13 25.06 -21.15
N LEU A 148 -12.34 23.99 -21.27
CA LEU A 148 -11.41 23.84 -22.40
C LEU A 148 -12.10 23.54 -23.73
N HIS A 149 -13.14 22.70 -23.76
CA HIS A 149 -13.84 22.37 -25.01
C HIS A 149 -14.50 23.60 -25.65
N PRO A 150 -15.31 24.38 -24.92
CA PRO A 150 -15.88 25.62 -25.45
C PRO A 150 -14.81 26.60 -25.92
N LEU A 151 -13.73 26.78 -25.14
CA LEU A 151 -12.64 27.69 -25.50
C LEU A 151 -11.91 27.25 -26.78
N ALA A 152 -11.59 25.95 -26.90
CA ALA A 152 -10.97 25.40 -28.12
C ALA A 152 -11.89 25.58 -29.34
N ALA A 153 -13.19 25.33 -29.18
CA ALA A 153 -14.18 25.49 -30.24
C ALA A 153 -14.40 26.95 -30.64
N ALA A 154 -14.40 27.89 -29.69
CA ALA A 154 -14.52 29.32 -29.94
C ALA A 154 -13.30 29.84 -30.71
N LEU A 155 -12.09 29.42 -30.31
CA LEU A 155 -10.86 29.74 -31.04
C LEU A 155 -10.90 29.18 -32.46
N GLU A 156 -11.29 27.91 -32.64
CA GLU A 156 -11.40 27.26 -33.96
C GLU A 156 -12.36 28.01 -34.92
N LYS A 157 -13.42 28.62 -34.38
CA LYS A 157 -14.36 29.45 -35.14
C LYS A 157 -13.87 30.89 -35.36
N GLY A 158 -12.78 31.32 -34.73
CA GLY A 158 -12.29 32.70 -34.75
C GLY A 158 -13.20 33.68 -34.00
N ASP A 159 -14.04 33.20 -33.08
CA ASP A 159 -15.00 34.03 -32.35
C ASP A 159 -14.37 34.62 -31.08
N ILE A 160 -13.78 35.81 -31.22
CA ILE A 160 -12.92 36.44 -30.21
C ILE A 160 -13.72 36.95 -29.00
N SER A 161 -14.95 37.44 -29.22
CA SER A 161 -15.78 37.98 -28.14
C SER A 161 -16.21 36.87 -27.19
N ALA A 162 -16.68 35.74 -27.74
CA ALA A 162 -16.99 34.55 -26.94
C ALA A 162 -15.73 33.99 -26.27
N ALA A 163 -14.63 33.83 -27.02
CA ALA A 163 -13.39 33.29 -26.46
C ALA A 163 -12.80 34.16 -25.33
N SER A 164 -12.90 35.49 -25.40
CA SER A 164 -12.30 36.40 -24.41
C SER A 164 -13.09 36.44 -23.09
N GLU A 165 -14.43 36.42 -23.15
CA GLU A 165 -15.28 36.29 -21.96
C GLU A 165 -15.11 34.92 -21.30
N GLU A 166 -15.10 33.85 -22.10
CA GLU A 166 -14.94 32.47 -21.62
C GLU A 166 -13.53 32.24 -21.07
N GLN A 167 -12.50 32.88 -21.64
CA GLN A 167 -11.12 32.79 -21.18
C GLN A 167 -10.94 33.48 -19.82
N SER A 168 -11.44 34.71 -19.62
CA SER A 168 -11.20 35.44 -18.37
C SER A 168 -11.91 34.80 -17.16
N SER A 169 -13.15 34.34 -17.34
CA SER A 169 -13.93 33.67 -16.30
C SER A 169 -13.51 32.20 -16.13
N GLY A 170 -13.34 31.50 -17.26
CA GLY A 170 -13.00 30.09 -17.30
C GLY A 170 -11.59 29.81 -16.78
N ILE A 171 -10.56 30.56 -17.18
CA ILE A 171 -9.18 30.32 -16.71
C ILE A 171 -9.06 30.46 -15.19
N GLU A 172 -9.73 31.44 -14.57
CA GLU A 172 -9.69 31.58 -13.11
C GLU A 172 -10.38 30.42 -12.39
N GLN A 173 -11.57 30.03 -12.87
CA GLN A 173 -12.31 28.91 -12.29
C GLN A 173 -11.54 27.60 -12.47
N VAL A 174 -10.91 27.44 -13.64
CA VAL A 174 -10.04 26.33 -13.95
C VAL A 174 -8.82 26.31 -13.03
N ASN A 175 -8.13 27.44 -12.87
CA ASN A 175 -6.97 27.52 -11.98
C ASN A 175 -7.33 27.17 -10.54
N ARG A 176 -8.47 27.66 -10.03
CA ARG A 176 -8.96 27.30 -8.69
C ARG A 176 -9.23 25.81 -8.55
N ALA A 177 -9.95 25.22 -9.51
CA ALA A 177 -10.27 23.80 -9.47
C ALA A 177 -9.01 22.93 -9.64
N VAL A 178 -8.04 23.34 -10.47
CA VAL A 178 -6.74 22.69 -10.58
C VAL A 178 -5.96 22.77 -9.26
N SER A 179 -5.93 23.92 -8.59
CA SER A 179 -5.29 24.04 -7.26
C SER A 179 -5.97 23.17 -6.21
N GLN A 180 -7.30 23.09 -6.21
CA GLN A 180 -8.07 22.20 -5.33
C GLN A 180 -7.74 20.73 -5.61
N MET A 181 -7.66 20.33 -6.87
CA MET A 181 -7.28 18.97 -7.26
C MET A 181 -5.85 18.64 -6.85
N ASP A 182 -4.90 19.57 -7.01
CA ASP A 182 -3.52 19.41 -6.57
C ASP A 182 -3.45 19.20 -5.05
N GLU A 183 -4.24 19.97 -4.27
CA GLU A 183 -4.29 19.85 -2.81
C GLU A 183 -4.86 18.48 -2.38
N VAL A 184 -5.98 18.05 -2.96
CA VAL A 184 -6.57 16.73 -2.66
C VAL A 184 -5.65 15.60 -3.12
N THR A 185 -4.98 15.74 -4.26
CA THR A 185 -4.04 14.73 -4.78
C THR A 185 -2.81 14.61 -3.87
N GLN A 186 -2.27 15.73 -3.38
CA GLN A 186 -1.18 15.73 -2.41
C GLN A 186 -1.59 15.17 -1.06
N GLN A 187 -2.79 15.51 -0.58
CA GLN A 187 -3.32 14.93 0.65
C GLN A 187 -3.49 13.41 0.52
N ASN A 188 -3.98 12.93 -0.63
CA ASN A 188 -4.08 11.50 -0.91
C ASN A 188 -2.71 10.85 -0.94
N ALA A 189 -1.71 11.49 -1.57
CA ALA A 189 -0.33 10.98 -1.57
C ALA A 189 0.26 10.87 -0.15
N ALA A 190 0.01 11.87 0.71
CA ALA A 190 0.43 11.82 2.11
C ALA A 190 -0.27 10.69 2.89
N LEU A 191 -1.58 10.50 2.69
CA LEU A 191 -2.32 9.39 3.28
C LEU A 191 -1.81 8.02 2.80
N VAL A 192 -1.38 7.93 1.54
CA VAL A 192 -0.72 6.73 1.00
C VAL A 192 0.60 6.47 1.68
N GLU A 193 1.42 7.50 1.88
CA GLU A 193 2.71 7.38 2.56
C GLU A 193 2.54 6.94 4.01
N GLU A 194 1.58 7.52 4.74
CA GLU A 194 1.24 7.11 6.10
C GLU A 194 0.72 5.67 6.15
N ALA A 195 -0.16 5.28 5.23
CA ALA A 195 -0.67 3.92 5.13
C ALA A 195 0.42 2.91 4.78
N ALA A 196 1.36 3.27 3.89
CA ALA A 196 2.52 2.46 3.54
C ALA A 196 3.47 2.28 4.73
N ALA A 197 3.73 3.35 5.49
CA ALA A 197 4.55 3.29 6.70
C ALA A 197 3.90 2.40 7.78
N ALA A 198 2.58 2.53 7.98
CA ALA A 198 1.82 1.68 8.89
C ALA A 198 1.86 0.20 8.44
N ALA A 199 1.68 -0.06 7.14
CA ALA A 199 1.80 -1.40 6.57
C ALA A 199 3.20 -2.00 6.77
N GLY A 200 4.26 -1.20 6.58
CA GLY A 200 5.64 -1.60 6.83
C GLY A 200 5.90 -1.94 8.29
N SER A 201 5.38 -1.16 9.24
CA SER A 201 5.48 -1.46 10.67
C SER A 201 4.74 -2.75 11.04
N LEU A 202 3.54 -2.98 10.49
CA LEU A 202 2.80 -4.23 10.69
C LEU A 202 3.56 -5.43 10.13
N GLN A 203 4.19 -5.30 8.97
CA GLN A 203 5.04 -6.33 8.39
C GLN A 203 6.25 -6.64 9.29
N GLU A 204 6.93 -5.62 9.82
CA GLU A 204 8.06 -5.82 10.72
C GLU A 204 7.63 -6.51 12.02
N GLN A 205 6.48 -6.15 12.59
CA GLN A 205 5.92 -6.80 13.76
C GLN A 205 5.54 -8.27 13.48
N ALA A 206 4.96 -8.55 12.31
CA ALA A 206 4.64 -9.91 11.88
C ALA A 206 5.91 -10.76 11.69
N GLN A 207 6.97 -10.17 11.13
CA GLN A 207 8.28 -10.81 10.97
C GLN A 207 8.90 -11.16 12.34
N ARG A 208 8.92 -10.20 13.27
CA ARG A 208 9.40 -10.42 14.65
C ARG A 208 8.60 -11.52 15.37
N LEU A 209 7.28 -11.56 15.17
CA LEU A 209 6.43 -12.62 15.71
C LEU A 209 6.76 -13.98 15.08
N ALA A 210 6.98 -14.04 13.76
CA ALA A 210 7.37 -15.25 13.05
C ALA A 210 8.73 -15.78 13.53
N GLU A 211 9.72 -14.90 13.72
CA GLU A 211 11.03 -15.23 14.27
C GLU A 211 10.93 -15.77 15.71
N ALA A 212 10.11 -15.14 16.56
CA ALA A 212 9.87 -15.61 17.92
C ALA A 212 9.21 -17.00 17.96
N VAL A 213 8.29 -17.28 17.03
CA VAL A 213 7.65 -18.61 16.89
C VAL A 213 8.62 -19.64 16.28
N ALA A 214 9.55 -19.21 15.42
CA ALA A 214 10.54 -20.09 14.79
C ALA A 214 11.51 -20.73 15.80
N VAL A 215 11.82 -20.05 16.91
CA VAL A 215 12.60 -20.62 18.03
C VAL A 215 11.95 -21.89 18.58
N PHE A 216 10.62 -21.96 18.59
CA PHE A 216 9.87 -23.16 19.05
C PHE A 216 9.77 -24.26 17.99
N LYS A 217 10.13 -24.00 16.73
CA LYS A 217 10.14 -24.99 15.64
C LYS A 217 11.47 -25.76 15.52
N ILE A 218 12.51 -25.39 16.26
CA ILE A 218 13.78 -26.11 16.27
C ILE A 218 13.76 -27.12 17.44
N ASN A 219 13.25 -28.33 17.18
CA ASN A 219 13.70 -29.62 17.75
C ASN A 219 12.73 -30.76 17.38
N THR A 220 12.51 -30.99 16.09
CA THR A 220 11.97 -32.26 15.56
C THR A 220 13.11 -33.10 14.98
N GLY A 221 14.10 -33.43 15.82
CA GLY A 221 15.19 -34.29 15.36
C GLY A 221 16.38 -34.51 16.30
N GLU A 222 16.55 -33.73 17.37
CA GLU A 222 17.64 -33.99 18.32
C GLU A 222 17.14 -34.85 19.47
N VAL A 223 17.38 -36.16 19.37
CA VAL A 223 17.37 -37.04 20.53
C VAL A 223 18.51 -36.58 21.42
N ILE A 224 18.19 -35.86 22.50
CA ILE A 224 19.14 -35.69 23.59
C ILE A 224 19.33 -37.08 24.22
N GLU A 225 20.29 -37.85 23.72
CA GLU A 225 20.78 -39.04 24.41
C GLU A 225 21.42 -38.57 25.71
N VAL A 226 20.65 -38.61 26.79
CA VAL A 226 21.21 -38.52 28.14
C VAL A 226 21.97 -39.83 28.37
N PRO A 227 23.31 -39.81 28.53
CA PRO A 227 24.08 -41.03 28.72
C PRO A 227 23.60 -41.75 29.99
N ALA A 228 23.06 -42.95 29.84
CA ALA A 228 22.48 -43.76 30.92
C ALA A 228 23.52 -44.37 31.87
N HIS A 229 24.59 -43.64 32.22
CA HIS A 229 25.66 -44.14 33.08
C HIS A 229 25.61 -43.66 34.55
N GLN A 230 24.56 -42.94 34.98
CA GLN A 230 24.49 -42.41 36.36
C GLN A 230 23.19 -42.73 37.11
N LEU A 231 22.48 -43.80 36.73
CA LEU A 231 21.33 -44.30 37.50
C LEU A 231 21.46 -45.80 37.73
N GLY A 232 22.32 -46.21 38.69
CA GLY A 232 22.24 -47.58 39.20
C GLY A 232 23.47 -48.18 39.86
N SER A 233 24.01 -47.59 40.92
CA SER A 233 24.73 -48.37 41.95
C SER A 233 24.66 -47.69 43.31
N ARG A 234 23.43 -47.49 43.80
CA ARG A 234 23.22 -47.25 45.24
C ARG A 234 23.37 -48.60 45.94
N GLN A 235 24.54 -48.79 46.53
CA GLN A 235 24.91 -49.90 47.41
C GLN A 235 23.82 -50.12 48.48
N ALA A 236 23.27 -51.33 48.55
CA ALA A 236 22.37 -51.73 49.63
C ALA A 236 23.20 -52.34 50.79
N PRO A 237 22.99 -51.89 52.05
CA PRO A 237 23.66 -52.45 53.22
C PRO A 237 22.89 -53.66 53.78
N GLY A 238 23.62 -54.69 54.23
CA GLY A 238 23.16 -55.61 55.29
C GLY A 238 22.55 -56.95 54.86
N ALA A 239 23.39 -57.98 54.75
CA ALA A 239 23.00 -59.37 55.02
C ALA A 239 24.22 -60.08 55.65
N ARG A 240 24.49 -59.76 56.91
CA ARG A 240 25.27 -60.62 57.81
C ARG A 240 24.24 -61.48 58.53
N GLU A 241 24.57 -62.76 58.75
CA GLU A 241 23.87 -63.73 59.61
C GLU A 241 23.04 -64.83 58.91
N ALA A 242 23.73 -65.80 58.27
CA ALA A 242 23.29 -67.20 58.14
C ALA A 242 24.38 -68.10 57.50
N ALA A 243 25.57 -68.22 58.10
CA ALA A 243 26.56 -69.25 57.72
C ALA A 243 27.63 -69.51 58.81
N LEU A 244 27.23 -69.51 60.08
CA LEU A 244 28.04 -70.00 61.21
C LEU A 244 27.19 -70.98 62.02
N ALA A 245 26.97 -72.17 61.47
CA ALA A 245 26.51 -73.35 62.21
C ALA A 245 26.55 -74.58 61.29
N ARG A 246 27.75 -75.02 60.93
CA ARG A 246 28.08 -76.40 60.51
C ARG A 246 29.58 -76.47 60.23
N ASP A 247 30.34 -76.67 61.30
CA ASP A 247 31.45 -77.64 61.39
C ASP A 247 32.55 -77.16 62.35
N ASP A 248 32.15 -76.93 63.61
CA ASP A 248 33.00 -77.28 64.75
C ASP A 248 32.97 -78.81 64.93
N ALA A 249 33.56 -79.51 63.97
CA ALA A 249 33.86 -80.93 64.08
C ALA A 249 35.10 -81.22 63.23
N LEU A 250 36.26 -80.84 63.77
CA LEU A 250 37.51 -81.62 63.80
C LEU A 250 38.66 -80.70 64.22
N ALA A 251 38.72 -80.42 65.52
CA ALA A 251 39.99 -80.13 66.16
C ALA A 251 40.80 -81.44 66.32
N LEU A 252 42.12 -81.29 66.33
CA LEU A 252 43.15 -82.19 66.89
C LEU A 252 43.81 -83.22 65.95
N GLY A 253 45.10 -83.00 65.68
CA GLY A 253 46.03 -84.07 65.33
C GLY A 253 47.29 -83.63 64.59
N HIS A 254 48.30 -83.19 65.35
CA HIS A 254 49.75 -83.19 65.09
C HIS A 254 50.32 -82.55 63.80
#